data_AF-A0A7Y5RLD2-F1
#
_entry.id   AF-A0A7Y5RLD2-F1
#
_cell.length_a   1.000
_cell.length_b   1.000
_cell.length_c   1.000
_cell.angle_alpha   90.00
_cell.angle_beta   90.00
_cell.angle_gamma   90.00
#
_symmetry.space_group_name_H-M   'P 1'
#
loop_
_entity.id
_entity.type
_entity.pdbx_description
1 polymer ?
#
loop_
_entity_poly.entity_id
_entity_poly.type
_entity_poly.pdbx_seq_one_letter_code
_entity_poly.pdbx_strand_id
1 'polypeptide(L)'
;GGKAGRPFEVTVDVGGPDERTVDALADAEVVKAGQVIRIRTTGGGGWGDPLERPYDEVERDLRWGKVSFEGARRDYGVVATGSEDEPTVDTAASDALRDELRAERSTEQPFFDRGPGYATLAAGQHAADVDWV
;
A
#
# COMPACT_ATOMS: atom_id res chain seq x y z
N GLY A 1 -11.44 4.21 4.18
CA GLY A 1 -11.65 2.74 4.15
C GLY A 1 -10.45 1.99 3.62
N GLY A 2 -10.69 0.79 3.09
CA GLY A 2 -9.67 -0.14 2.63
C GLY A 2 -8.98 0.39 1.37
N LYS A 3 -7.67 0.64 1.46
CA LYS A 3 -6.90 1.31 0.40
C LYS A 3 -6.76 0.48 -0.86
N ALA A 4 -6.68 1.14 -2.02
CA ALA A 4 -6.33 0.49 -3.27
C ALA A 4 -4.92 -0.13 -3.21
N GLY A 5 -4.78 -1.29 -3.86
CA GLY A 5 -3.48 -1.91 -4.07
C GLY A 5 -2.60 -1.07 -5.01
N ARG A 6 -1.28 -1.28 -4.95
CA ARG A 6 -0.37 -0.67 -5.92
C ARG A 6 -0.56 -1.32 -7.30
N PRO A 7 -0.51 -0.52 -8.38
CA PRO A 7 -0.63 -1.05 -9.73
C PRO A 7 0.59 -1.89 -10.11
N PHE A 8 0.40 -2.71 -11.15
CA PHE A 8 1.47 -3.45 -11.80
C PHE A 8 2.47 -2.48 -12.44
N GLU A 9 3.76 -2.81 -12.38
CA GLU A 9 4.80 -2.02 -13.03
C GLU A 9 5.91 -2.93 -13.56
N VAL A 10 6.37 -2.65 -14.78
CA VAL A 10 7.56 -3.29 -15.35
C VAL A 10 8.58 -2.20 -15.65
N THR A 11 9.79 -2.40 -15.13
CA THR A 11 10.93 -1.51 -15.41
C THR A 11 12.06 -2.33 -16.03
N VAL A 12 12.61 -1.85 -17.13
CA VAL A 12 13.81 -2.40 -17.78
C VAL A 12 15.02 -1.56 -17.42
N ASP A 13 16.16 -2.21 -17.19
CA ASP A 13 17.44 -1.61 -16.80
C ASP A 13 17.40 -0.81 -15.48
N VAL A 14 16.79 -1.41 -14.45
CA VAL A 14 16.64 -0.77 -13.13
C VAL A 14 17.98 -0.33 -12.55
N GLY A 15 18.10 0.95 -12.24
CA GLY A 15 19.31 1.61 -11.75
C GLY A 15 20.40 1.82 -12.81
N GLY A 16 20.12 1.44 -14.05
CA GLY A 16 21.04 1.55 -15.18
C GLY A 16 20.83 2.83 -16.01
N PRO A 17 21.72 3.09 -16.98
CA PRO A 17 21.67 4.28 -17.82
C PRO A 17 20.49 4.28 -18.81
N ASP A 18 19.90 3.12 -19.11
CA ASP A 18 18.76 2.98 -20.04
C ASP A 18 17.45 2.64 -19.27
N GLU A 19 17.33 3.01 -17.99
CA GLU A 19 16.14 2.72 -17.17
C GLU A 19 14.87 3.25 -17.84
N ARG A 20 13.86 2.38 -18.00
CA ARG A 20 12.55 2.77 -18.53
C ARG A 20 11.42 1.91 -18.01
N THR A 21 10.25 2.52 -17.83
CA THR A 21 8.99 1.81 -17.60
C THR A 21 8.37 1.39 -18.93
N VAL A 22 7.83 0.18 -18.98
CA VAL A 22 7.13 -0.35 -20.16
C VAL A 22 5.68 -0.70 -19.78
N ASP A 23 4.82 -0.80 -20.78
CA ASP A 23 3.41 -1.15 -20.56
C ASP A 23 3.27 -2.54 -19.93
N ALA A 24 2.22 -2.71 -19.12
CA ALA A 24 2.00 -3.90 -18.30
C ALA A 24 1.92 -5.21 -19.10
N LEU A 25 1.52 -5.14 -20.37
CA LEU A 25 1.36 -6.26 -21.29
C LEU A 25 2.17 -6.05 -22.58
N ALA A 26 3.27 -5.29 -22.51
CA ALA A 26 4.12 -5.04 -23.65
C ALA A 26 4.76 -6.34 -24.20
N ASP A 27 4.82 -6.44 -25.52
CA ASP A 27 5.50 -7.50 -26.25
C ASP A 27 6.66 -6.94 -27.08
N ALA A 28 7.62 -7.80 -27.43
CA ALA A 28 8.79 -7.44 -28.25
C ALA A 28 9.68 -6.29 -27.72
N GLU A 29 9.64 -6.00 -26.41
CA GLU A 29 10.53 -5.03 -25.77
C GLU A 29 12.01 -5.43 -25.93
N VAL A 30 12.81 -4.50 -26.48
CA VAL A 30 14.25 -4.74 -26.68
C VAL A 30 14.98 -4.68 -25.34
N VAL A 31 15.55 -5.80 -24.93
CA VAL A 31 16.37 -5.90 -23.72
C VAL A 31 17.78 -6.31 -24.11
N LYS A 32 18.76 -5.48 -23.75
CA LYS A 32 20.17 -5.74 -24.03
C LYS A 32 20.74 -6.72 -23.00
N ALA A 33 21.75 -7.49 -23.39
CA ALA A 33 22.46 -8.37 -22.47
C ALA A 33 23.01 -7.57 -21.27
N GLY A 34 22.77 -8.09 -20.06
CA GLY A 34 23.20 -7.46 -18.80
C GLY A 34 22.19 -6.51 -18.17
N GLN A 35 21.10 -6.13 -18.86
CA GLN A 35 20.04 -5.31 -18.26
C GLN A 35 19.17 -6.12 -17.30
N VAL A 36 18.70 -5.47 -16.23
CA VAL A 36 17.82 -6.06 -15.22
C VAL A 36 16.37 -5.65 -15.48
N ILE A 37 15.47 -6.63 -15.56
CA ILE A 37 14.03 -6.38 -15.60
C ILE A 37 13.46 -6.57 -14.20
N ARG A 38 12.75 -5.56 -13.69
CA ARG A 38 11.97 -5.66 -12.46
C ARG A 38 10.49 -5.67 -12.81
N ILE A 39 9.82 -6.73 -12.39
CA ILE A 39 8.36 -6.85 -12.47
C ILE A 39 7.82 -6.69 -11.05
N ARG A 40 7.02 -5.66 -10.82
CA ARG A 40 6.25 -5.46 -9.59
C ARG A 40 4.83 -5.91 -9.86
N THR A 41 4.45 -7.01 -9.23
CA THR A 41 3.09 -7.55 -9.34
C THR A 41 2.08 -6.67 -8.59
N THR A 42 0.82 -6.72 -9.02
CA THR A 42 -0.27 -5.97 -8.38
C THR A 42 -0.46 -6.40 -6.93
N GLY A 43 -0.76 -5.44 -6.06
CA GLY A 43 -1.35 -5.72 -4.74
C GLY A 43 -2.87 -5.86 -4.83
N GLY A 44 -3.46 -6.62 -3.90
CA GLY A 44 -4.91 -6.60 -3.68
C GLY A 44 -5.37 -5.28 -3.03
N GLY A 45 -6.66 -4.97 -3.16
CA GLY A 45 -7.30 -3.89 -2.40
C GLY A 45 -7.52 -4.29 -0.94
N GLY A 46 -7.53 -3.29 -0.05
CA GLY A 46 -7.82 -3.46 1.37
C GLY A 46 -9.31 -3.53 1.68
N TRP A 47 -9.61 -3.96 2.91
CA TRP A 47 -10.97 -4.07 3.44
C TRP A 47 -11.07 -3.33 4.79
N GLY A 48 -12.04 -2.43 4.94
CA GLY A 48 -12.27 -1.67 6.18
C GLY A 48 -11.21 -0.60 6.48
N ASP A 49 -11.33 0.10 7.62
CA ASP A 49 -10.34 1.11 8.02
C ASP A 49 -9.03 0.43 8.49
N PRO A 50 -7.87 0.75 7.87
CA PRO A 50 -6.58 0.26 8.34
C PRO A 50 -6.26 0.58 9.81
N LEU A 51 -6.80 1.66 10.39
CA LEU A 51 -6.57 2.02 11.80
C LEU A 51 -7.35 1.13 12.78
N GLU A 52 -8.25 0.28 12.28
CA GLU A 52 -8.97 -0.71 13.08
C GLU A 52 -8.32 -2.10 13.03
N ARG A 53 -7.28 -2.29 12.20
CA ARG A 53 -6.58 -3.58 12.10
C ARG A 53 -5.99 -3.96 13.47
N PRO A 54 -6.21 -5.19 13.98
CA PRO A 54 -5.64 -5.60 15.26
C PRO A 54 -4.11 -5.53 15.30
N TYR A 55 -3.52 -5.16 16.43
CA TYR A 55 -2.07 -4.98 16.57
C TYR A 55 -1.29 -6.26 16.34
N ASP A 56 -1.79 -7.40 16.84
CA ASP A 56 -1.19 -8.73 16.68
C ASP A 56 -1.18 -9.17 15.19
N GLU A 57 -2.19 -8.78 14.42
CA GLU A 57 -2.18 -9.01 12.98
C GLU A 57 -1.14 -8.17 12.25
N VAL A 58 -0.95 -6.90 12.64
CA VAL A 58 0.09 -6.03 12.06
C VAL A 58 1.48 -6.51 12.47
N GLU A 59 1.68 -6.95 13.71
CA GLU A 59 2.93 -7.57 14.16
C GLU A 59 3.26 -8.82 13.34
N ARG A 60 2.26 -9.66 13.07
CA ARG A 60 2.42 -10.83 12.20
C ARG A 60 2.78 -10.44 10.77
N ASP A 61 2.18 -9.39 10.23
CA ASP A 61 2.51 -8.89 8.89
C ASP A 61 3.93 -8.30 8.81
N LEU A 62 4.41 -7.67 9.88
CA LEU A 62 5.81 -7.25 10.06
C LEU A 62 6.74 -8.47 10.05
N ARG A 63 6.45 -9.49 10.87
CA ARG A 63 7.24 -10.73 10.96
C ARG A 63 7.31 -11.49 9.64
N TRP A 64 6.27 -11.39 8.81
CA TRP A 64 6.22 -12.01 7.49
C TRP A 64 6.84 -11.15 6.37
N GLY A 65 7.37 -9.97 6.68
CA GLY A 65 7.91 -9.04 5.69
C GLY A 65 6.86 -8.54 4.69
N LYS A 66 5.56 -8.66 5.02
CA LYS A 66 4.46 -8.16 4.17
C LYS A 66 4.29 -6.65 4.32
N VAL A 67 4.63 -6.14 5.50
CA VAL A 67 4.58 -4.74 5.87
C VAL A 67 5.94 -4.36 6.44
N SER A 68 6.46 -3.18 6.10
CA SER A 68 7.65 -2.62 6.74
C SER A 68 7.28 -1.83 7.99
N PHE A 69 8.22 -1.57 8.90
CA PHE A 69 7.97 -0.70 10.06
C PHE A 69 7.41 0.67 9.67
N GLU A 70 7.94 1.27 8.61
CA GLU A 70 7.44 2.53 8.06
C GLU A 70 6.00 2.37 7.53
N GLY A 71 5.72 1.28 6.81
CA GLY A 71 4.38 0.96 6.32
C GLY A 71 3.37 0.74 7.45
N ALA A 72 3.77 0.03 8.51
CA ALA A 72 2.97 -0.17 9.72
C ALA A 72 2.56 1.16 10.35
N ARG A 73 3.54 2.06 10.51
CA ARG A 73 3.31 3.40 11.07
C ARG A 73 2.40 4.24 10.16
N ARG A 74 2.71 4.31 8.87
CA ARG A 74 1.99 5.17 7.90
C ARG A 74 0.55 4.70 7.66
N ASP A 75 0.36 3.41 7.42
CA ASP A 75 -0.91 2.89 6.92
C ASP A 75 -1.83 2.41 8.04
N TYR A 76 -1.30 1.81 9.10
CA TYR A 76 -2.08 1.19 10.17
C TYR A 76 -2.00 1.95 11.51
N GLY A 77 -1.20 3.03 11.57
CA GLY A 77 -0.95 3.77 12.80
C GLY A 77 -0.22 2.94 13.86
N VAL A 78 0.56 1.93 13.44
CA VAL A 78 1.25 1.02 14.36
C VAL A 78 2.72 1.39 14.47
N VAL A 79 3.14 1.71 15.70
CA VAL A 79 4.53 1.96 16.05
C VAL A 79 5.15 0.67 16.53
N ALA A 80 6.21 0.24 15.86
CA ALA A 80 6.92 -0.98 16.22
C ALA A 80 8.43 -0.77 16.08
N THR A 81 9.20 -1.57 16.82
CA THR A 81 10.66 -1.58 16.81
C THR A 81 11.17 -3.03 16.80
N GLY A 82 12.49 -3.22 16.78
CA GLY A 82 13.11 -4.54 16.76
C GLY A 82 13.62 -4.92 15.37
N SER A 83 13.76 -6.22 15.14
CA SER A 83 14.16 -6.79 13.84
C SER A 83 12.95 -7.27 13.05
N GLU A 84 13.16 -7.62 11.77
CA GLU A 84 12.10 -8.23 10.96
C GLU A 84 11.64 -9.58 11.55
N ASP A 85 12.53 -10.33 12.18
CA ASP A 85 12.19 -11.61 12.81
C ASP A 85 11.47 -11.45 14.16
N GLU A 86 11.82 -10.39 14.91
CA GLU A 86 11.33 -10.12 16.26
C GLU A 86 10.79 -8.67 16.39
N PRO A 87 9.72 -8.31 15.65
CA PRO A 87 9.10 -7.01 15.80
C PRO A 87 8.35 -6.93 17.14
N THR A 88 8.45 -5.78 17.81
CA THR A 88 7.71 -5.47 19.03
C THR A 88 6.86 -4.23 18.80
N VAL A 89 5.54 -4.38 18.94
CA VAL A 89 4.59 -3.26 18.84
C VAL A 89 4.53 -2.48 20.16
N ASP A 90 4.67 -1.16 20.08
CA ASP A 90 4.37 -0.26 21.18
C ASP A 90 2.89 0.14 21.10
N THR A 91 2.05 -0.51 21.89
CA THR A 91 0.60 -0.29 21.84
C THR A 91 0.22 1.12 22.27
N ALA A 92 0.88 1.67 23.29
CA ALA A 92 0.57 3.02 23.78
C ALA A 92 0.93 4.10 22.75
N ALA A 93 2.10 3.99 22.11
CA ALA A 93 2.48 4.89 21.02
C ALA A 93 1.57 4.69 19.79
N SER A 94 1.14 3.47 19.52
CA SER A 94 0.22 3.16 18.42
C SER A 94 -1.19 3.71 18.66
N ASP A 95 -1.70 3.65 19.89
CA ASP A 95 -2.99 4.25 20.26
C ASP A 95 -2.95 5.76 20.03
N ALA A 96 -1.92 6.44 20.54
CA ALA A 96 -1.75 7.87 20.37
C ALA A 96 -1.65 8.27 18.88
N LEU A 97 -0.88 7.53 18.08
CA LEU A 97 -0.77 7.77 16.64
C LEU A 97 -2.09 7.52 15.92
N ARG A 98 -2.84 6.48 16.27
CA ARG A 98 -4.17 6.24 15.68
C ARG A 98 -5.14 7.37 16.02
N ASP A 99 -5.10 7.91 17.22
CA ASP A 99 -5.96 9.03 17.61
C ASP A 99 -5.60 10.32 16.85
N GLU A 100 -4.31 10.61 16.67
CA GLU A 100 -3.84 11.70 15.81
C GLU A 100 -4.33 11.53 14.36
N LEU A 101 -4.09 10.36 13.77
CA LEU A 101 -4.51 10.06 12.40
C LEU A 101 -6.03 10.09 12.21
N ARG A 102 -6.82 9.73 13.24
CA ARG A 102 -8.29 9.85 13.20
C ARG A 102 -8.71 11.32 13.26
N ALA A 103 -8.06 12.14 14.08
CA ALA A 103 -8.38 13.55 14.22
C ALA A 103 -8.11 14.35 12.93
N GLU A 104 -7.10 13.94 12.15
CA GLU A 104 -6.76 14.55 10.85
C GLU A 104 -7.69 14.11 9.70
N ARG A 105 -8.46 13.04 9.89
CA ARG A 105 -9.30 12.43 8.85
C ARG A 105 -10.71 13.01 8.86
N SER A 106 -11.30 13.12 7.67
CA SER A 106 -12.76 13.30 7.53
C SER A 106 -13.50 12.11 8.15
N THR A 107 -14.61 12.38 8.82
CA THR A 107 -15.52 11.35 9.38
C THR A 107 -16.31 10.62 8.29
N GLU A 108 -16.47 11.22 7.12
CA GLU A 108 -17.08 10.58 5.95
C GLU A 108 -15.98 10.06 5.02
N GLN A 109 -15.78 8.74 5.00
CA GLN A 109 -14.92 8.06 4.04
C GLN A 109 -15.61 6.81 3.51
N PRO A 110 -15.40 6.47 2.23
CA PRO A 110 -15.88 5.20 1.72
C PRO A 110 -15.17 4.05 2.42
N PHE A 111 -15.91 2.96 2.60
CA PHE A 111 -15.42 1.68 3.09
C PHE A 111 -14.35 1.09 2.17
N PHE A 112 -14.45 1.31 0.85
CA PHE A 112 -13.43 0.98 -0.14
C PHE A 112 -12.87 2.24 -0.77
N ASP A 113 -11.55 2.42 -0.68
CA ASP A 113 -10.84 3.42 -1.48
C ASP A 113 -10.39 2.74 -2.78
N ARG A 114 -11.04 3.10 -3.88
CA ARG A 114 -10.77 2.55 -5.22
C ARG A 114 -9.54 3.18 -5.89
N GLY A 115 -8.87 4.10 -5.20
CA GLY A 115 -7.65 4.75 -5.66
C GLY A 115 -7.90 5.82 -6.71
N PRO A 116 -6.83 6.54 -7.10
CA PRO A 116 -6.93 7.71 -7.97
C PRO A 116 -7.41 7.38 -9.39
N GLY A 117 -7.16 6.17 -9.88
CA GLY A 117 -7.58 5.74 -11.21
C GLY A 117 -9.10 5.64 -11.38
N TYR A 118 -9.85 5.44 -10.29
CA TYR A 118 -11.31 5.36 -10.35
C TYR A 118 -11.92 6.66 -10.86
N ALA A 119 -11.46 7.81 -10.38
CA ALA A 119 -11.98 9.11 -10.80
C ALA A 119 -11.79 9.39 -12.29
N THR A 120 -10.72 8.90 -12.90
CA THR A 120 -10.50 9.00 -14.35
C THR A 120 -11.56 8.24 -15.15
N LEU A 121 -12.03 7.10 -14.63
CA LEU A 121 -13.00 6.24 -15.30
C LEU A 121 -14.46 6.58 -14.94
N ALA A 122 -14.68 7.12 -13.74
CA ALA A 122 -16.00 7.40 -13.17
C ALA A 122 -16.38 8.89 -13.26
N ALA A 123 -15.95 9.57 -14.33
CA ALA A 123 -16.28 10.98 -14.59
C ALA A 123 -16.02 11.92 -13.40
N GLY A 124 -14.90 11.72 -12.68
CA GLY A 124 -14.49 12.52 -11.54
C GLY A 124 -15.03 12.05 -10.18
N GLN A 125 -15.85 11.00 -10.12
CA GLN A 125 -16.28 10.42 -8.85
C GLN A 125 -15.15 9.64 -8.17
N HIS A 126 -15.02 9.77 -6.85
CA HIS A 126 -13.95 9.11 -6.08
C HIS A 126 -14.40 7.83 -5.34
N ALA A 127 -15.70 7.54 -5.34
CA ALA A 127 -16.30 6.34 -4.75
C ALA A 127 -17.57 5.96 -5.52
N ALA A 128 -17.97 4.69 -5.45
CA ALA A 128 -19.28 4.23 -5.90
C ALA A 128 -20.31 4.31 -4.76
N ASP A 129 -21.60 4.33 -5.08
CA ASP A 129 -22.68 4.33 -4.09
C ASP A 129 -22.63 3.11 -3.15
N VAL A 130 -22.10 1.98 -3.65
CA VAL A 130 -21.95 0.74 -2.88
C VAL A 130 -20.72 0.72 -1.96
N ASP A 131 -19.86 1.75 -2.02
CA ASP A 131 -18.65 1.81 -1.21
C ASP A 131 -18.92 2.41 0.18
N TRP A 132 -20.15 2.85 0.48
CA TRP A 132 -20.53 3.43 1.77
C TRP A 132 -21.27 2.38 2.59
N VAL A 133 -20.56 1.72 3.51
CA VAL A 133 -21.06 0.59 4.34
C VAL A 133 -20.84 0.90 5.81
#